data_AF-A0A6P4EJ81-F1
#
_entry.id   AF-A0A6P4EJ81-F1
#
_cell.length_a   1.000
_cell.length_b   1.000
_cell.length_c   1.000
_cell.angle_alpha   90.00
_cell.angle_beta   90.00
_cell.angle_gamma   90.00
#
_symmetry.space_group_name_H-M   'P 1'
#
loop_
_entity.id
_entity.type
_entity.pdbx_description
1 polymer ?
#
loop_
_entity_poly.entity_id
_entity_poly.type
_entity_poly.pdbx_seq_one_letter_code
_entity_poly.pdbx_strand_id
1 'polypeptide(L)'
;MVQISLLRIYFEVSRLIGLCNLHYDSRNQRFILNHVPTVTYCLILNVVYLLILPFALTLLTGNIYKCPNVGMFGVVYNVVALTKLLTMLLLIGNVWIQRRRLQKLGNNLMEMLHKFRFALGNDCKKRCLWKVLLTSSRFLLLTQQLVSRDSVVRCDVDSSFRRGLVPYHLAAILYALIMVLLVIYVDLTVFIMQVAGNWLLVNISQEVQEMIQDVNALPKRSGIPREMGLRQIVPVWRKLWKRCLHLDEVLKQIVKIFQWQLLFNLLTTYIFNIATLFRLWIYLQFDNNFIIWKGIFYAFLFLTHHAEIVMQFSIFEISRSKWLELLERVGNLWDVNSSESKYKNSHEMILSRQLEISLLYLNRKLQPNPKRVRRLHIVKFFDLSNSSVHKMSRSTITNVLVLCQIAYKIYG
;
A
#
# COMPACT_ATOMS: atom_id res chain seq x y z
N MET A 1 -22.59 4.89 11.32
CA MET A 1 -21.91 6.21 11.40
C MET A 1 -20.39 6.12 11.60
N VAL A 2 -19.84 5.05 12.20
CA VAL A 2 -18.42 4.99 12.62
C VAL A 2 -17.39 4.83 11.46
N GLN A 3 -17.76 4.34 10.28
CA GLN A 3 -16.79 3.96 9.24
C GLN A 3 -16.27 5.13 8.37
N ILE A 4 -17.02 6.23 8.26
CA ILE A 4 -16.58 7.47 7.58
C ILE A 4 -15.50 8.20 8.40
N SER A 5 -15.35 7.86 9.68
CA SER A 5 -14.36 8.50 10.57
C SER A 5 -12.91 8.22 10.16
N LEU A 6 -12.59 7.01 9.69
CA LEU A 6 -11.20 6.58 9.50
C LEU A 6 -10.54 7.26 8.30
N LEU A 7 -11.24 7.33 7.16
CA LEU A 7 -10.76 8.03 5.97
C LEU A 7 -10.67 9.55 6.22
N ARG A 8 -11.63 10.10 6.97
CA ARG A 8 -11.64 11.52 7.37
C ARG A 8 -10.47 11.86 8.28
N ILE A 9 -10.29 11.13 9.38
CA ILE A 9 -9.16 11.30 10.31
C ILE A 9 -7.84 11.18 9.53
N TYR A 10 -7.77 10.23 8.60
CA TYR A 10 -6.59 10.03 7.76
C TYR A 10 -6.26 11.26 6.89
N PHE A 11 -7.22 11.81 6.13
CA PHE A 11 -6.94 12.97 5.27
C PHE A 11 -6.67 14.25 6.08
N GLU A 12 -7.30 14.38 7.24
CA GLU A 12 -7.04 15.47 8.18
C GLU A 12 -5.62 15.42 8.74
N VAL A 13 -5.13 14.23 9.10
CA VAL A 13 -3.75 14.05 9.56
C VAL A 13 -2.76 14.20 8.39
N SER A 14 -3.08 13.72 7.19
CA SER A 14 -2.28 13.94 5.98
C SER A 14 -2.08 15.43 5.68
N ARG A 15 -3.14 16.23 5.88
CA ARG A 15 -3.07 17.70 5.81
C ARG A 15 -2.17 18.29 6.89
N LEU A 16 -2.29 17.81 8.13
CA LEU A 16 -1.51 18.28 9.27
C LEU A 16 0.00 18.07 9.07
N ILE A 17 0.39 16.99 8.39
CA ILE A 17 1.79 16.68 8.08
C ILE A 17 2.20 17.28 6.71
N GLY A 18 1.31 18.05 6.06
CA GLY A 18 1.60 18.78 4.82
C GLY A 18 1.73 17.91 3.55
N LEU A 19 1.34 16.64 3.62
CA LEU A 19 1.33 15.72 2.47
C LEU A 19 0.30 16.12 1.43
N CYS A 20 -0.91 16.48 1.88
CA CYS A 20 -2.05 16.66 1.00
C CYS A 20 -2.79 17.94 1.39
N ASN A 21 -3.06 18.80 0.42
CA ASN A 21 -3.77 20.06 0.63
C ASN A 21 -5.30 19.91 0.64
N LEU A 22 -5.81 18.67 0.56
CA LEU A 22 -7.23 18.37 0.50
C LEU A 22 -7.92 18.68 1.83
N HIS A 23 -8.93 19.53 1.79
CA HIS A 23 -9.82 19.78 2.91
C HIS A 23 -11.08 18.93 2.76
N TYR A 24 -11.50 18.23 3.81
CA TYR A 24 -12.75 17.46 3.80
C TYR A 24 -13.92 18.32 4.27
N ASP A 25 -14.88 18.57 3.39
CA ASP A 25 -16.13 19.23 3.76
C ASP A 25 -17.14 18.20 4.27
N SER A 26 -17.46 18.30 5.57
CA SER A 26 -18.41 17.40 6.23
C SER A 26 -19.84 17.58 5.76
N ARG A 27 -20.22 18.78 5.30
CA ARG A 27 -21.59 19.08 4.83
C ARG A 27 -21.86 18.43 3.48
N ASN A 28 -20.89 18.52 2.57
CA ASN A 28 -21.00 17.99 1.22
C ASN A 28 -20.40 16.59 1.05
N GLN A 29 -19.75 16.04 2.09
CA GLN A 29 -19.04 14.75 2.08
C GLN A 29 -18.02 14.61 0.93
N ARG A 30 -17.32 15.70 0.61
CA ARG A 30 -16.39 15.79 -0.53
C ARG A 30 -15.09 16.45 -0.13
N PHE A 31 -14.02 16.09 -0.82
CA PHE A 31 -12.72 16.74 -0.70
C PHE A 31 -12.65 17.97 -1.60
N ILE A 32 -12.24 19.10 -1.01
CA ILE A 32 -12.02 20.40 -1.64
C ILE A 32 -10.51 20.62 -1.76
N LEU A 33 -10.05 20.91 -2.98
CA LEU A 33 -8.63 21.13 -3.28
C LEU A 33 -8.17 22.58 -3.08
N ASN A 34 -9.04 23.55 -3.37
CA ASN A 34 -8.68 24.98 -3.44
C ASN A 34 -9.05 25.74 -2.17
N HIS A 35 -8.90 25.11 -1.00
CA HIS A 35 -9.09 25.82 0.27
C HIS A 35 -7.81 26.63 0.57
N VAL A 36 -7.80 27.93 0.27
CA VAL A 36 -6.59 28.79 0.28
C VAL A 36 -5.70 28.59 1.52
N PRO A 37 -6.22 28.61 2.77
CA PRO A 37 -5.42 28.32 3.97
C PRO A 37 -4.68 26.97 3.99
N THR A 38 -5.27 25.90 3.45
CA THR A 38 -4.62 24.58 3.46
C THR A 38 -3.55 24.49 2.38
N VAL A 39 -3.76 25.17 1.25
CA VAL A 39 -2.76 25.23 0.17
C VAL A 39 -1.52 25.99 0.63
N THR A 40 -1.70 27.17 1.23
CA THR A 40 -0.57 27.98 1.72
C THR A 40 0.19 27.27 2.84
N TYR A 41 -0.52 26.69 3.81
CA TYR A 41 0.08 25.89 4.88
C TYR A 41 0.94 24.73 4.34
N CYS A 42 0.37 23.89 3.48
CA CYS A 42 1.12 22.76 2.93
C CYS A 42 2.27 23.22 2.03
N LEU A 43 2.15 24.33 1.32
CA LEU A 43 3.23 24.84 0.46
C LEU A 43 4.41 25.30 1.30
N ILE A 44 4.17 26.13 2.32
CA ILE A 44 5.21 26.60 3.24
C ILE A 44 5.92 25.42 3.88
N LEU A 45 5.15 24.47 4.40
CA LEU A 45 5.67 23.30 5.10
C LEU A 45 6.50 22.39 4.16
N ASN A 46 6.08 22.19 2.91
CA ASN A 46 6.87 21.44 1.92
C ASN A 46 8.15 22.17 1.49
N VAL A 47 8.12 23.51 1.36
CA VAL A 47 9.33 24.30 1.10
C VAL A 47 10.32 24.16 2.26
N VAL A 48 9.83 24.26 3.50
CA VAL A 48 10.64 24.02 4.71
C VAL A 48 11.24 22.63 4.69
N TYR A 49 10.46 21.59 4.34
CA TYR A 49 10.98 20.24 4.21
C TYR A 49 12.08 20.15 3.15
N LEU A 50 11.90 20.72 1.96
CA LEU A 50 12.90 20.70 0.90
C LEU A 50 14.20 21.41 1.29
N LEU A 51 14.12 22.51 2.05
CA LEU A 51 15.30 23.26 2.50
C LEU A 51 16.07 22.56 3.62
N ILE A 52 15.37 21.95 4.58
CA ILE A 52 16.00 21.25 5.70
C ILE A 52 16.60 19.90 5.26
N LEU A 53 16.02 19.27 4.24
CA LEU A 53 16.41 17.96 3.74
C LEU A 53 17.91 17.79 3.42
N PRO A 54 18.54 18.63 2.56
CA PRO A 54 19.97 18.52 2.25
C PRO A 54 20.85 18.80 3.47
N PHE A 55 20.43 19.70 4.36
CA PHE A 55 21.16 20.02 5.59
C PHE A 55 21.14 18.85 6.58
N ALA A 56 19.98 18.23 6.81
CA ALA A 56 19.84 17.05 7.66
C ALA A 56 20.63 15.85 7.09
N LEU A 57 20.62 15.67 5.76
CA LEU A 57 21.41 14.64 5.11
C LEU A 57 22.91 14.83 5.33
N THR A 58 23.43 15.99 4.97
CA THR A 58 24.87 16.28 5.04
C THR A 58 25.40 16.13 6.47
N LEU A 59 24.62 16.53 7.48
CA LEU A 59 24.94 16.29 8.88
C LEU A 59 24.92 14.81 9.28
N LEU A 60 23.94 14.03 8.80
CA LEU A 60 23.81 12.61 9.13
C LEU A 60 24.84 11.75 8.37
N THR A 61 25.09 12.02 7.09
CA THR A 61 26.02 11.27 6.23
C THR A 61 27.47 11.66 6.48
N GLY A 62 27.75 12.96 6.64
CA GLY A 62 29.11 13.50 6.80
C GLY A 62 29.79 13.06 8.10
N ASN A 63 29.00 12.79 9.14
CA ASN A 63 29.52 12.23 10.39
C ASN A 63 29.80 10.72 10.31
N ILE A 64 29.09 9.97 9.45
CA ILE A 64 29.33 8.54 9.28
C ILE A 64 30.72 8.33 8.69
N TYR A 65 31.05 8.92 7.54
CA TYR A 65 32.33 8.67 6.86
C TYR A 65 33.58 9.17 7.60
N LYS A 66 33.42 10.02 8.62
CA LYS A 66 34.52 10.50 9.47
C LYS A 66 34.74 9.68 10.74
N CYS A 67 33.90 8.68 11.01
CA CYS A 67 34.08 7.81 12.16
C CYS A 67 35.11 6.71 11.85
N PRO A 68 36.12 6.49 12.72
CA PRO A 68 37.13 5.46 12.47
C PRO A 68 36.57 4.02 12.52
N ASN A 69 35.41 3.81 13.15
CA ASN A 69 34.76 2.50 13.29
C ASN A 69 33.43 2.41 12.52
N VAL A 70 33.38 2.80 11.24
CA VAL A 70 32.17 2.59 10.42
C VAL A 70 32.12 1.13 10.00
N GLY A 71 31.34 0.32 10.72
CA GLY A 71 30.99 -1.02 10.26
C GLY A 71 30.26 -0.96 8.91
N MET A 72 30.36 -2.04 8.11
CA MET A 72 29.71 -2.21 6.80
C MET A 72 28.23 -1.77 6.79
N PHE A 73 27.54 -1.95 7.91
CA PHE A 73 26.16 -1.52 8.11
C PHE A 73 25.94 -0.01 8.07
N GLY A 74 26.87 0.81 8.58
CA GLY A 74 26.76 2.27 8.53
C GLY A 74 26.68 2.78 7.09
N VAL A 75 27.40 2.15 6.17
CA VAL A 75 27.34 2.43 4.73
C VAL A 75 26.00 2.00 4.13
N VAL A 76 25.53 0.79 4.44
CA VAL A 76 24.20 0.31 3.98
C VAL A 76 23.09 1.25 4.46
N TYR A 77 23.14 1.69 5.72
CA TYR A 77 22.15 2.61 6.28
C TYR A 77 22.19 3.99 5.62
N ASN A 78 23.36 4.49 5.27
CA ASN A 78 23.48 5.73 4.49
C ASN A 78 22.83 5.61 3.11
N VAL A 79 23.08 4.50 2.41
CA VAL A 79 22.44 4.24 1.10
C VAL A 79 20.92 4.12 1.24
N VAL A 80 20.43 3.47 2.31
CA VAL A 80 18.99 3.38 2.59
C VAL A 80 18.39 4.74 2.97
N ALA A 81 19.11 5.57 3.73
CA ALA A 81 18.67 6.92 4.06
C ALA A 81 18.60 7.82 2.81
N LEU A 82 19.61 7.76 1.93
CA LEU A 82 19.66 8.49 0.66
C LEU A 82 18.54 8.03 -0.29
N THR A 83 18.29 6.73 -0.40
CA THR A 83 17.16 6.22 -1.20
C THR A 83 15.83 6.68 -0.63
N LYS A 84 15.62 6.63 0.70
CA LYS A 84 14.42 7.21 1.34
C LYS A 84 14.29 8.72 1.12
N LEU A 85 15.39 9.42 0.93
CA LEU A 85 15.35 10.84 0.64
C LEU A 85 14.81 11.11 -0.76
N LEU A 86 15.33 10.36 -1.73
CA LEU A 86 14.88 10.41 -3.11
C LEU A 86 13.40 10.07 -3.20
N THR A 87 12.93 9.07 -2.44
CA THR A 87 11.49 8.76 -2.40
C THR A 87 10.67 9.91 -1.87
N MET A 88 11.15 10.60 -0.84
CA MET A 88 10.44 11.71 -0.26
C MET A 88 10.36 12.92 -1.19
N LEU A 89 11.44 13.24 -1.90
CA LEU A 89 11.43 14.25 -2.96
C LEU A 89 10.43 13.90 -4.06
N LEU A 90 10.48 12.64 -4.53
CA LEU A 90 9.53 12.13 -5.52
C LEU A 90 8.10 12.16 -4.99
N LEU A 91 7.88 11.86 -3.71
CA LEU A 91 6.56 11.82 -3.10
C LEU A 91 5.96 13.22 -2.96
N ILE A 92 6.70 14.17 -2.42
CA ILE A 92 6.26 15.57 -2.32
C ILE A 92 5.98 16.10 -3.74
N GLY A 93 6.91 15.94 -4.67
CA GLY A 93 6.72 16.38 -6.06
C GLY A 93 5.52 15.71 -6.73
N ASN A 94 5.38 14.39 -6.60
CA ASN A 94 4.32 13.64 -7.24
C ASN A 94 2.94 13.96 -6.66
N VAL A 95 2.81 14.13 -5.34
CA VAL A 95 1.55 14.52 -4.70
C VAL A 95 1.14 15.93 -5.15
N TRP A 96 2.08 16.87 -5.25
CA TRP A 96 1.79 18.21 -5.75
C TRP A 96 1.37 18.23 -7.22
N ILE A 97 2.08 17.51 -8.09
CA ILE A 97 1.75 17.40 -9.52
C ILE A 97 0.40 16.71 -9.73
N GLN A 98 0.08 15.70 -8.92
CA GLN A 98 -1.09 14.84 -9.10
C GLN A 98 -2.27 15.21 -8.18
N ARG A 99 -2.22 16.33 -7.45
CA ARG A 99 -3.24 16.78 -6.48
C ARG A 99 -4.67 16.76 -7.00
N ARG A 100 -4.90 17.19 -8.25
CA ARG A 100 -6.23 17.15 -8.90
C ARG A 100 -6.72 15.72 -9.11
N ARG A 101 -5.80 14.81 -9.47
CA ARG A 101 -6.11 13.38 -9.66
C ARG A 101 -6.40 12.71 -8.32
N LEU A 102 -5.62 13.02 -7.27
CA LEU A 102 -5.85 12.53 -5.91
C LEU A 102 -7.20 12.98 -5.35
N GLN A 103 -7.58 14.25 -5.56
CA GLN A 103 -8.90 14.75 -5.19
C GLN A 103 -10.02 13.96 -5.87
N LYS A 104 -9.94 13.82 -7.20
CA LYS A 104 -10.93 13.09 -8.00
C LYS A 104 -11.03 11.63 -7.53
N LEU A 105 -9.90 11.01 -7.25
CA LEU A 105 -9.83 9.63 -6.79
C LEU A 105 -10.47 9.45 -5.41
N GLY A 106 -10.13 10.32 -4.45
CA GLY A 106 -10.73 10.31 -3.11
C GLY A 106 -12.24 10.52 -3.15
N ASN A 107 -12.72 11.46 -3.97
CA ASN A 107 -14.15 11.72 -4.15
C ASN A 107 -14.88 10.53 -4.81
N ASN A 108 -14.32 9.95 -5.88
CA ASN A 108 -14.91 8.78 -6.53
C ASN A 108 -15.01 7.58 -5.57
N LEU A 109 -13.97 7.36 -4.76
CA LEU A 109 -13.94 6.26 -3.79
C LEU A 109 -14.93 6.50 -2.65
N MET A 110 -15.05 7.73 -2.14
CA MET A 110 -16.08 8.09 -1.16
C MET A 110 -17.50 7.95 -1.71
N GLU A 111 -17.74 8.36 -2.95
CA GLU A 111 -19.04 8.23 -3.60
C GLU A 111 -19.45 6.75 -3.74
N MET A 112 -18.51 5.89 -4.13
CA MET A 112 -18.75 4.45 -4.20
C MET A 112 -19.01 3.85 -2.80
N LEU A 113 -18.19 4.19 -1.81
CA LEU A 113 -18.38 3.71 -0.44
C LEU A 113 -19.74 4.14 0.15
N HIS A 114 -20.18 5.36 -0.14
CA HIS A 114 -21.49 5.83 0.32
C HIS A 114 -22.65 5.05 -0.32
N LYS A 115 -22.53 4.66 -1.60
CA LYS A 115 -23.57 3.90 -2.31
C LYS A 115 -23.68 2.45 -1.83
N PHE A 116 -22.58 1.86 -1.34
CA PHE A 116 -22.53 0.45 -0.93
C PHE A 116 -22.63 0.25 0.60
N ARG A 117 -23.26 1.19 1.32
CA ARG A 117 -23.31 1.41 2.79
C ARG A 117 -23.51 0.21 3.73
N PHE A 118 -23.66 -1.02 3.24
CA PHE A 118 -23.60 -2.25 4.04
C PHE A 118 -22.33 -2.28 4.90
N ALA A 119 -22.37 -2.99 6.01
CA ALA A 119 -21.39 -2.86 7.06
C ALA A 119 -19.96 -3.16 6.54
N LEU A 120 -19.10 -2.13 6.51
CA LEU A 120 -17.65 -2.32 6.43
C LEU A 120 -17.24 -3.16 7.65
N GLY A 121 -17.19 -4.48 7.50
CA GLY A 121 -17.04 -5.42 8.62
C GLY A 121 -15.83 -5.11 9.50
N ASN A 122 -15.85 -5.63 10.74
CA ASN A 122 -14.76 -5.50 11.72
C ASN A 122 -13.37 -5.84 11.14
N ASP A 123 -13.31 -6.64 10.08
CA ASP A 123 -12.09 -7.05 9.39
C ASP A 123 -11.29 -5.90 8.77
N CYS A 124 -11.95 -4.86 8.22
CA CYS A 124 -11.23 -3.71 7.65
C CYS A 124 -10.49 -2.94 8.76
N LYS A 125 -11.17 -2.70 9.89
CA LYS A 125 -10.58 -2.01 11.05
C LYS A 125 -9.43 -2.81 11.64
N LYS A 126 -9.62 -4.12 11.82
CA LYS A 126 -8.58 -5.02 12.34
C LYS A 126 -7.34 -5.00 11.44
N ARG A 127 -7.49 -5.20 10.13
CA ARG A 127 -6.36 -5.17 9.18
C ARG A 127 -5.66 -3.81 9.14
N CYS A 128 -6.39 -2.70 9.16
CA CYS A 128 -5.76 -1.38 9.20
C CYS A 128 -4.96 -1.14 10.49
N LEU A 129 -5.49 -1.56 11.65
CA LEU A 129 -4.78 -1.47 12.93
C LEU A 129 -3.51 -2.32 12.95
N TRP A 130 -3.58 -3.56 12.42
CA TRP A 130 -2.39 -4.40 12.25
C TRP A 130 -1.34 -3.74 11.35
N LYS A 131 -1.75 -3.13 10.23
CA LYS A 131 -0.82 -2.42 9.36
C LYS A 131 -0.18 -1.23 10.06
N VAL A 132 -0.93 -0.44 10.83
CA VAL A 132 -0.39 0.67 11.63
C VAL A 132 0.65 0.16 12.62
N LEU A 133 0.35 -0.91 13.37
CA LEU A 133 1.25 -1.52 14.34
C LEU A 133 2.52 -2.09 13.69
N LEU A 134 2.40 -2.71 12.52
CA LEU A 134 3.56 -3.21 11.78
C LEU A 134 4.40 -2.05 11.20
N THR A 135 3.77 -0.99 10.71
CA THR A 135 4.51 0.17 10.19
C THR A 135 5.19 0.98 11.29
N SER A 136 4.69 0.95 12.53
CA SER A 136 5.29 1.69 13.64
C SER A 136 6.63 1.10 14.09
N SER A 137 6.91 -0.18 13.80
CA SER A 137 8.23 -0.78 14.05
C SER A 137 9.35 -0.07 13.29
N ARG A 138 9.04 0.59 12.16
CA ARG A 138 9.99 1.42 11.42
C ARG A 138 10.49 2.61 12.24
N PHE A 139 9.68 3.14 13.17
CA PHE A 139 10.14 4.18 14.11
C PHE A 139 11.10 3.62 15.12
N LEU A 140 10.78 2.46 15.72
CA LEU A 140 11.65 1.78 16.69
C LEU A 140 13.02 1.46 16.07
N LEU A 141 13.03 1.02 14.82
CA LEU A 141 14.26 0.71 14.11
C LEU A 141 15.06 1.99 13.77
N LEU A 142 14.39 3.07 13.34
CA LEU A 142 15.05 4.36 13.10
C LEU A 142 15.61 4.96 14.39
N THR A 143 14.86 4.94 15.49
CA THR A 143 15.33 5.47 16.78
C THR A 143 16.46 4.62 17.33
N GLN A 144 16.38 3.30 17.24
CA GLN A 144 17.49 2.41 17.61
C GLN A 144 18.75 2.73 16.78
N GLN A 145 18.61 2.96 15.48
CA GLN A 145 19.75 3.30 14.60
C GLN A 145 20.37 4.65 14.92
N LEU A 146 19.54 5.65 15.20
CA LEU A 146 20.00 7.01 15.49
C LEU A 146 20.55 7.18 16.92
N VAL A 147 20.19 6.28 17.85
CA VAL A 147 20.53 6.40 19.29
C VAL A 147 21.52 5.33 19.78
N SER A 148 21.74 4.23 19.06
CA SER A 148 22.66 3.16 19.51
C SER A 148 24.12 3.61 19.61
N ARG A 149 24.96 2.81 20.31
CA ARG A 149 26.38 3.13 20.61
C ARG A 149 27.23 3.42 19.36
N ASP A 150 26.91 2.83 18.21
CA ASP A 150 27.61 3.05 16.93
C ASP A 150 26.92 4.12 16.05
N SER A 151 26.01 4.90 16.63
CA SER A 151 25.26 5.93 15.88
C SER A 151 26.12 7.15 15.60
N VAL A 152 25.74 7.85 14.54
CA VAL A 152 26.27 9.16 14.08
C VAL A 152 26.43 10.19 15.21
N VAL A 153 25.62 10.07 16.27
CA VAL A 153 25.57 10.99 17.42
C VAL A 153 26.55 10.60 18.53
N ARG A 154 26.91 9.31 18.66
CA ARG A 154 27.77 8.77 19.73
C ARG A 154 29.16 8.37 19.26
N CYS A 155 29.56 8.79 18.07
CA CYS A 155 30.91 8.56 17.59
C CYS A 155 31.91 9.33 18.46
N ASP A 156 32.67 8.60 19.29
CA ASP A 156 33.66 9.07 20.27
C ASP A 156 34.86 9.74 19.58
N VAL A 157 34.66 10.95 19.06
CA VAL A 157 35.75 11.85 18.65
C VAL A 157 35.55 13.18 19.38
N ASP A 158 36.30 13.34 20.47
CA ASP A 158 36.29 14.48 21.38
C ASP A 158 36.72 15.78 20.68
N SER A 159 35.75 16.51 20.13
CA SER A 159 35.97 17.90 19.71
C SER A 159 34.88 18.80 20.28
N SER A 160 35.28 19.94 20.85
CA SER A 160 34.38 20.99 21.38
C SER A 160 33.38 21.48 20.33
N PHE A 161 33.78 21.46 19.05
CA PHE A 161 32.94 21.75 17.89
C PHE A 161 31.75 20.77 17.74
N ARG A 162 31.92 19.48 18.05
CA ARG A 162 30.83 18.48 18.00
C ARG A 162 29.83 18.64 19.14
N ARG A 163 30.25 19.11 20.34
CA ARG A 163 29.31 19.43 21.44
C ARG A 163 28.39 20.60 21.09
N GLY A 164 28.87 21.59 20.33
CA GLY A 164 28.04 22.68 19.79
C GLY A 164 27.05 22.24 18.69
N LEU A 165 27.30 21.11 18.02
CA LEU A 165 26.46 20.56 16.94
C LEU A 165 25.35 19.61 17.43
N VAL A 166 25.33 19.24 18.72
CA VAL A 166 24.29 18.40 19.34
C VAL A 166 22.85 18.87 19.06
N PRO A 167 22.48 20.16 19.21
CA PRO A 167 21.12 20.61 18.90
C PRO A 167 20.75 20.41 17.43
N TYR A 168 21.71 20.58 16.51
CA TYR A 168 21.49 20.36 15.07
C TYR A 168 21.32 18.88 14.73
N HIS A 169 22.05 17.98 15.41
CA HIS A 169 21.83 16.53 15.27
C HIS A 169 20.47 16.09 15.81
N LEU A 170 20.03 16.66 16.93
CA LEU A 170 18.72 16.38 17.51
C LEU A 170 17.60 16.87 16.59
N ALA A 171 17.75 18.05 16.00
CA ALA A 171 16.85 18.57 14.98
C ALA A 171 16.83 17.68 13.71
N ALA A 172 17.98 17.20 13.25
CA ALA A 172 18.07 16.28 12.11
C ALA A 172 17.41 14.92 12.40
N ILE A 173 17.52 14.39 13.62
CA ILE A 173 16.81 13.18 14.06
C ILE A 173 15.30 13.40 14.05
N LEU A 174 14.84 14.52 14.62
CA LEU A 174 13.41 14.86 14.67
C LEU A 174 12.84 15.01 13.25
N TYR A 175 13.61 15.63 12.36
CA TYR A 175 13.28 15.70 10.94
C TYR A 175 13.21 14.32 10.27
N ALA A 176 14.18 13.43 10.51
CA ALA A 176 14.17 12.07 9.96
C ALA A 176 12.94 11.26 10.43
N LEU A 177 12.50 11.46 11.68
CA LEU A 177 11.26 10.87 12.22
C LEU A 177 10.02 11.41 11.49
N ILE A 178 9.93 12.72 11.25
CA ILE A 178 8.86 13.33 10.46
C ILE A 178 8.84 12.74 9.03
N MET A 179 10.01 12.56 8.41
CA MET A 179 10.10 11.97 7.07
C MET A 179 9.63 10.53 7.03
N VAL A 180 9.97 9.72 8.04
CA VAL A 180 9.49 8.35 8.16
C VAL A 180 7.97 8.30 8.40
N LEU A 181 7.44 9.24 9.20
CA LEU A 181 6.00 9.40 9.39
C LEU A 181 5.28 9.65 8.07
N LEU A 182 5.79 10.56 7.25
CA LEU A 182 5.24 10.86 5.92
C LEU A 182 5.20 9.62 5.01
N VAL A 183 6.30 8.85 4.95
CA VAL A 183 6.37 7.59 4.18
C VAL A 183 5.34 6.57 4.65
N ILE A 184 5.23 6.39 5.97
CA ILE A 184 4.30 5.44 6.59
C ILE A 184 2.86 5.83 6.28
N TYR A 185 2.52 7.12 6.36
CA TYR A 185 1.19 7.59 6.02
C TYR A 185 0.85 7.26 4.57
N VAL A 186 1.77 7.49 3.62
CA VAL A 186 1.48 7.19 2.23
C VAL A 186 1.31 5.69 1.98
N ASP A 187 2.12 4.85 2.61
CA ASP A 187 1.95 3.39 2.55
C ASP A 187 0.58 2.96 3.10
N LEU A 188 0.17 3.55 4.23
CA LEU A 188 -1.13 3.31 4.85
C LEU A 188 -2.30 3.78 3.99
N THR A 189 -2.20 4.92 3.26
CA THR A 189 -3.24 5.34 2.32
C THR A 189 -3.51 4.28 1.29
N VAL A 190 -2.43 3.82 0.65
CA VAL A 190 -2.54 2.89 -0.47
C VAL A 190 -3.16 1.60 0.05
N PHE A 191 -2.71 1.15 1.21
CA PHE A 191 -3.29 0.00 1.89
C PHE A 191 -4.79 0.17 2.16
N ILE A 192 -5.21 1.26 2.79
CA ILE A 192 -6.64 1.53 3.10
C ILE A 192 -7.47 1.57 1.82
N MET A 193 -6.98 2.25 0.77
CA MET A 193 -7.68 2.33 -0.52
C MET A 193 -7.82 0.96 -1.18
N GLN A 194 -6.80 0.10 -1.11
CA GLN A 194 -6.88 -1.27 -1.64
C GLN A 194 -7.85 -2.14 -0.83
N VAL A 195 -7.84 -2.03 0.50
CA VAL A 195 -8.80 -2.73 1.37
C VAL A 195 -10.23 -2.29 1.07
N ALA A 196 -10.46 -0.98 0.92
CA ALA A 196 -11.77 -0.43 0.53
C ALA A 196 -12.20 -0.93 -0.86
N GLY A 197 -11.28 -1.00 -1.82
CA GLY A 197 -11.56 -1.56 -3.14
C GLY A 197 -11.92 -3.04 -3.11
N ASN A 198 -11.19 -3.85 -2.34
CA ASN A 198 -11.49 -5.27 -2.16
C ASN A 198 -12.87 -5.47 -1.51
N TRP A 199 -13.24 -4.60 -0.57
CA TRP A 199 -14.56 -4.62 0.03
C TRP A 199 -15.67 -4.26 -0.96
N LEU A 200 -15.47 -3.23 -1.79
CA LEU A 200 -16.42 -2.91 -2.87
C LEU A 200 -16.59 -4.07 -3.85
N LEU A 201 -15.53 -4.82 -4.15
CA LEU A 201 -15.63 -6.02 -4.99
C LEU A 201 -16.49 -7.12 -4.36
N VAL A 202 -16.38 -7.32 -3.04
CA VAL A 202 -17.23 -8.28 -2.32
C VAL A 202 -18.70 -7.89 -2.44
N ASN A 203 -19.03 -6.61 -2.27
CA ASN A 203 -20.42 -6.14 -2.39
C ASN A 203 -20.95 -6.27 -3.81
N ILE A 204 -20.14 -5.92 -4.83
CA ILE A 204 -20.51 -6.11 -6.23
C ILE A 204 -20.74 -7.61 -6.50
N SER A 205 -19.88 -8.47 -5.98
CA SER A 205 -20.01 -9.92 -6.10
C SER A 205 -21.30 -10.43 -5.43
N GLN A 206 -21.69 -9.87 -4.29
CA GLN A 206 -22.96 -10.16 -3.61
C GLN A 206 -24.17 -9.70 -4.41
N GLU A 207 -24.17 -8.48 -4.96
CA GLU A 207 -25.26 -8.00 -5.83
C GLU A 207 -25.42 -8.92 -7.08
N VAL A 208 -24.33 -9.48 -7.62
CA VAL A 208 -24.42 -10.49 -8.70
C VAL A 208 -25.06 -11.78 -8.20
N GLN A 209 -24.75 -12.22 -6.99
CA GLN A 209 -25.35 -13.41 -6.39
C GLN A 209 -26.86 -13.24 -6.16
N GLU A 210 -27.28 -12.06 -5.72
CA GLU A 210 -28.70 -11.70 -5.59
C GLU A 210 -29.38 -11.76 -6.97
N MET A 211 -28.75 -11.24 -8.03
CA MET A 211 -29.28 -11.39 -9.39
C MET A 211 -29.39 -12.84 -9.84
N ILE A 212 -28.44 -13.71 -9.47
CA ILE A 212 -28.56 -15.16 -9.76
C ILE A 212 -29.78 -15.74 -9.06
N GLN A 213 -30.03 -15.37 -7.81
CA GLN A 213 -31.21 -15.80 -7.07
C GLN A 213 -32.50 -15.27 -7.71
N ASP A 214 -32.52 -14.02 -8.14
CA ASP A 214 -33.66 -13.40 -8.83
C ASP A 214 -33.96 -14.12 -10.14
N VAL A 215 -32.95 -14.43 -10.97
CA VAL A 215 -33.15 -15.19 -12.21
C VAL A 215 -33.67 -16.59 -11.92
N ASN A 216 -33.13 -17.29 -10.92
CA ASN A 216 -33.58 -18.63 -10.52
C ASN A 216 -35.01 -18.66 -9.96
N ALA A 217 -35.47 -17.55 -9.36
CA ALA A 217 -36.83 -17.41 -8.86
C ALA A 217 -37.86 -17.18 -9.98
N LEU A 218 -37.44 -16.82 -11.19
CA LEU A 218 -38.34 -16.65 -12.32
C LEU A 218 -38.90 -17.99 -12.80
N PRO A 219 -40.15 -18.00 -13.33
CA PRO A 219 -40.74 -19.22 -13.85
C PRO A 219 -39.92 -19.79 -15.02
N LYS A 220 -39.72 -21.11 -15.01
CA LYS A 220 -38.98 -21.85 -16.06
C LYS A 220 -39.66 -21.81 -17.43
N ARG A 221 -40.97 -21.55 -17.49
CA ARG A 221 -41.71 -21.44 -18.74
C ARG A 221 -41.49 -20.05 -19.35
N SER A 222 -41.17 -20.01 -20.64
CA SER A 222 -41.12 -18.78 -21.42
C SER A 222 -42.50 -18.14 -21.45
N GLY A 223 -42.64 -16.95 -20.86
CA GLY A 223 -43.90 -16.21 -20.81
C GLY A 223 -43.71 -14.79 -20.28
N ILE A 224 -44.80 -14.00 -20.33
CA ILE A 224 -44.83 -12.58 -19.96
C ILE A 224 -44.19 -12.30 -18.58
N PRO A 225 -44.43 -13.10 -17.51
CA PRO A 225 -43.81 -12.85 -16.20
C PRO A 225 -42.28 -12.94 -16.20
N ARG A 226 -41.72 -13.90 -16.97
CA ARG A 226 -40.27 -14.08 -17.11
C ARG A 226 -39.64 -12.93 -17.88
N GLU A 227 -40.30 -12.48 -18.95
CA GLU A 227 -39.85 -11.30 -19.71
C GLU A 227 -39.85 -10.02 -18.88
N MET A 228 -40.89 -9.81 -18.07
CA MET A 228 -40.96 -8.68 -17.15
C MET A 228 -39.83 -8.72 -16.11
N GLY A 229 -39.56 -9.89 -15.53
CA GLY A 229 -38.45 -10.08 -14.59
C GLY A 229 -37.09 -9.77 -15.20
N LEU A 230 -36.81 -10.31 -16.38
CA LEU A 230 -35.55 -10.05 -17.10
C LEU A 230 -35.41 -8.59 -17.54
N ARG A 231 -36.51 -7.94 -17.92
CA ARG A 231 -36.54 -6.51 -18.23
C ARG A 231 -36.12 -5.65 -17.02
N GLN A 232 -36.37 -6.11 -15.80
CA GLN A 232 -35.91 -5.46 -14.57
C GLN A 232 -34.45 -5.79 -14.25
N ILE A 233 -33.98 -7.02 -14.53
CA ILE A 233 -32.61 -7.46 -14.24
C ILE A 233 -31.59 -6.79 -15.17
N VAL A 234 -31.88 -6.63 -16.46
CA VAL A 234 -30.97 -5.98 -17.45
C VAL A 234 -30.47 -4.59 -17.02
N PRO A 235 -31.33 -3.62 -16.64
CA PRO A 235 -30.85 -2.30 -16.20
C PRO A 235 -30.06 -2.36 -14.89
N VAL A 236 -30.41 -3.28 -13.98
CA VAL A 236 -29.68 -3.51 -12.73
C VAL A 236 -28.27 -4.02 -13.03
N TRP A 237 -28.14 -5.03 -13.90
CA TRP A 237 -26.86 -5.54 -14.39
C TRP A 237 -26.02 -4.42 -15.03
N ARG A 238 -26.60 -3.62 -15.93
CA ARG A 238 -25.89 -2.49 -16.57
C ARG A 238 -25.34 -1.49 -15.55
N LYS A 239 -26.13 -1.19 -14.52
CA LYS A 239 -25.72 -0.26 -13.45
C LYS A 239 -24.58 -0.86 -12.62
N LEU A 240 -24.68 -2.14 -12.25
CA LEU A 240 -23.64 -2.87 -11.53
C LEU A 240 -22.35 -2.95 -12.35
N TRP A 241 -22.46 -3.30 -13.63
CA TRP A 241 -21.30 -3.41 -14.51
C TRP A 241 -20.59 -2.08 -14.69
N LYS A 242 -21.32 -0.97 -14.85
CA LYS A 242 -20.73 0.38 -14.86
C LYS A 242 -19.96 0.68 -13.57
N ARG A 243 -20.48 0.29 -12.40
CA ARG A 243 -19.78 0.46 -11.11
C ARG A 243 -18.51 -0.41 -11.05
N CYS A 244 -18.58 -1.64 -11.54
CA CYS A 244 -17.43 -2.54 -11.64
C CYS A 244 -16.31 -1.96 -12.51
N LEU A 245 -16.65 -1.43 -13.69
CA LEU A 245 -15.71 -0.74 -14.58
C LEU A 245 -15.10 0.49 -13.92
N HIS A 246 -15.91 1.28 -13.22
CA HIS A 246 -15.45 2.46 -12.51
C HIS A 246 -14.48 2.09 -11.38
N LEU A 247 -14.75 1.02 -10.63
CA LEU A 247 -13.86 0.51 -9.59
C LEU A 247 -12.51 0.04 -10.15
N ASP A 248 -12.51 -0.70 -11.28
CA ASP A 248 -11.26 -1.09 -11.95
C ASP A 248 -10.44 0.13 -12.39
N GLU A 249 -11.10 1.17 -12.89
CA GLU A 249 -10.42 2.42 -13.26
C GLU A 249 -9.79 3.13 -12.04
N VAL A 250 -10.53 3.23 -10.93
CA VAL A 250 -10.04 3.84 -9.69
C VAL A 250 -8.86 3.06 -9.13
N LEU A 251 -8.94 1.73 -9.04
CA LEU A 251 -7.85 0.88 -8.56
C LEU A 251 -6.58 1.01 -9.42
N LYS A 252 -6.73 1.10 -10.75
CA LYS A 252 -5.61 1.35 -11.66
C LYS A 252 -4.98 2.71 -11.46
N GLN A 253 -5.80 3.74 -11.25
CA GLN A 253 -5.30 5.09 -10.97
C GLN A 253 -4.51 5.11 -9.65
N ILE A 254 -4.98 4.42 -8.59
CA ILE A 254 -4.26 4.29 -7.31
C ILE A 254 -2.87 3.71 -7.56
N VAL A 255 -2.80 2.55 -8.23
CA VAL A 255 -1.51 1.89 -8.48
C VAL A 255 -0.60 2.79 -9.33
N LYS A 256 -1.12 3.42 -10.38
CA LYS A 256 -0.33 4.30 -11.25
C LYS A 256 0.24 5.52 -10.52
N ILE A 257 -0.51 6.09 -9.58
CA ILE A 257 -0.09 7.24 -8.79
C ILE A 257 1.01 6.84 -7.79
N PHE A 258 0.84 5.70 -7.11
CA PHE A 258 1.70 5.31 -5.98
C PHE A 258 2.75 4.23 -6.30
N GLN A 259 2.84 3.71 -7.53
CA GLN A 259 3.74 2.61 -7.89
C GLN A 259 5.21 2.83 -7.48
N TRP A 260 5.75 4.05 -7.69
CA TRP A 260 7.14 4.36 -7.34
C TRP A 260 7.32 4.35 -5.83
N GLN A 261 6.38 4.93 -5.10
CA GLN A 261 6.45 4.92 -3.63
C GLN A 261 6.39 3.51 -3.07
N LEU A 262 5.49 2.67 -3.59
CA LEU A 262 5.39 1.26 -3.21
C LEU A 262 6.71 0.53 -3.50
N LEU A 263 7.30 0.75 -4.68
CA LEU A 263 8.56 0.11 -5.07
C LEU A 263 9.68 0.44 -4.09
N PHE A 264 9.89 1.71 -3.81
CA PHE A 264 10.98 2.11 -2.94
C PHE A 264 10.71 1.77 -1.47
N ASN A 265 9.47 1.83 -1.01
CA ASN A 265 9.11 1.33 0.32
C ASN A 265 9.47 -0.14 0.44
N LEU A 266 9.07 -0.98 -0.52
CA LEU A 266 9.42 -2.40 -0.57
C LEU A 266 10.94 -2.61 -0.60
N LEU A 267 11.68 -1.84 -1.41
CA LEU A 267 13.13 -1.91 -1.47
C LEU A 267 13.79 -1.59 -0.12
N THR A 268 13.35 -0.52 0.55
CA THR A 268 13.93 -0.14 1.84
C THR A 268 13.63 -1.18 2.91
N THR A 269 12.40 -1.69 2.99
CA THR A 269 12.03 -2.76 3.95
C THR A 269 12.77 -4.07 3.64
N TYR A 270 13.02 -4.38 2.37
CA TYR A 270 13.83 -5.53 1.95
C TYR A 270 15.27 -5.43 2.45
N ILE A 271 15.92 -4.29 2.23
CA ILE A 271 17.30 -4.07 2.68
C ILE A 271 17.37 -4.11 4.21
N PHE A 272 16.37 -3.54 4.90
CA PHE A 272 16.30 -3.65 6.36
C PHE A 272 16.17 -5.09 6.84
N ASN A 273 15.36 -5.93 6.18
CA ASN A 273 15.23 -7.34 6.54
C ASN A 273 16.55 -8.11 6.40
N ILE A 274 17.33 -7.83 5.35
CA ILE A 274 18.67 -8.42 5.19
C ILE A 274 19.58 -7.95 6.33
N ALA A 275 19.60 -6.65 6.60
CA ALA A 275 20.47 -6.06 7.60
C ALA A 275 20.15 -6.54 9.03
N THR A 276 18.87 -6.60 9.41
CA THR A 276 18.45 -7.07 10.75
C THR A 276 18.74 -8.55 10.93
N LEU A 277 18.50 -9.38 9.91
CA LEU A 277 18.79 -10.81 9.97
C LEU A 277 20.30 -11.08 10.04
N PHE A 278 21.11 -10.36 9.27
CA PHE A 278 22.56 -10.45 9.33
C PHE A 278 23.11 -9.98 10.69
N ARG A 279 22.54 -8.91 11.28
CA ARG A 279 22.91 -8.45 12.62
C ARG A 279 22.54 -9.45 13.71
N LEU A 280 21.36 -10.07 13.60
CA LEU A 280 20.95 -11.16 14.51
C LEU A 280 21.94 -12.32 14.44
N TRP A 281 22.39 -12.68 13.23
CA TRP A 281 23.39 -13.73 13.04
C TRP A 281 24.72 -13.40 13.73
N ILE A 282 25.28 -12.21 13.46
CA ILE A 282 26.53 -11.77 14.10
C ILE A 282 26.39 -11.77 15.62
N TYR A 283 25.27 -11.26 16.13
CA TYR A 283 25.00 -11.21 17.57
C TYR A 283 24.96 -12.59 18.22
N LEU A 284 24.42 -13.60 17.51
CA LEU A 284 24.36 -14.98 18.02
C LEU A 284 25.72 -15.67 18.00
N GLN A 285 26.59 -15.34 17.04
CA GLN A 285 27.82 -16.12 16.79
C GLN A 285 29.11 -15.48 17.31
N PHE A 286 29.18 -14.15 17.41
CA PHE A 286 30.44 -13.43 17.68
C PHE A 286 30.39 -12.44 18.85
N ASP A 287 29.23 -12.22 19.49
CA ASP A 287 29.15 -11.27 20.62
C ASP A 287 29.51 -11.95 21.94
N ASN A 288 30.62 -11.50 22.54
CA ASN A 288 31.15 -12.05 23.80
C ASN A 288 30.22 -11.78 25.01
N ASN A 289 29.29 -10.81 24.91
CA ASN A 289 28.33 -10.47 25.98
C ASN A 289 26.89 -10.80 25.56
N PHE A 290 26.61 -12.10 25.45
CA PHE A 290 25.31 -12.59 25.00
C PHE A 290 24.19 -12.33 26.01
N ILE A 291 23.27 -11.43 25.66
CA ILE A 291 22.01 -11.14 26.37
C ILE A 291 20.84 -11.66 25.53
N ILE A 292 20.12 -12.67 26.06
CA ILE A 292 18.99 -13.33 25.37
C ILE A 292 17.94 -12.30 24.90
N TRP A 293 17.60 -11.32 25.73
CA TRP A 293 16.59 -10.29 25.41
C TRP A 293 16.90 -9.48 24.15
N LYS A 294 18.17 -9.15 23.89
CA LYS A 294 18.55 -8.44 22.66
C LYS A 294 18.37 -9.32 21.42
N GLY A 295 18.65 -10.62 21.53
CA GLY A 295 18.42 -11.59 20.46
C GLY A 295 16.93 -11.72 20.12
N ILE A 296 16.09 -11.88 21.15
CA ILE A 296 14.62 -11.91 21.01
C ILE A 296 14.12 -10.62 20.34
N PHE A 297 14.64 -9.46 20.74
CA PHE A 297 14.25 -8.18 20.17
C PHE A 297 14.59 -8.07 18.67
N TYR A 298 15.79 -8.49 18.24
CA TYR A 298 16.15 -8.50 16.82
C TYR A 298 15.31 -9.48 16.00
N ALA A 299 15.01 -10.67 16.56
CA ALA A 299 14.11 -11.62 15.92
C ALA A 299 12.69 -11.05 15.75
N PHE A 300 12.17 -10.38 16.78
CA PHE A 300 10.88 -9.70 16.71
C PHE A 300 10.87 -8.60 15.65
N LEU A 301 11.90 -7.74 15.60
CA LEU A 301 12.04 -6.71 14.58
C LEU A 301 12.03 -7.30 13.17
N PHE A 302 12.82 -8.35 12.91
CA PHE A 302 12.83 -9.05 11.64
C PHE A 302 11.44 -9.59 11.28
N LEU A 303 10.77 -10.30 12.21
CA LEU A 303 9.44 -10.85 11.98
C LEU A 303 8.41 -9.76 11.67
N THR A 304 8.46 -8.61 12.36
CA THR A 304 7.52 -7.50 12.09
C THR A 304 7.70 -6.93 10.69
N HIS A 305 8.93 -6.69 10.25
CA HIS A 305 9.20 -6.17 8.90
C HIS A 305 8.93 -7.21 7.82
N HIS A 306 9.15 -8.50 8.11
CA HIS A 306 8.77 -9.57 7.21
C HIS A 306 7.25 -9.67 7.06
N ALA A 307 6.52 -9.66 8.17
CA ALA A 307 5.06 -9.65 8.19
C ALA A 307 4.50 -8.43 7.45
N GLU A 308 5.15 -7.27 7.56
CA GLU A 308 4.77 -6.08 6.81
C GLU A 308 4.82 -6.28 5.29
N ILE A 309 5.91 -6.87 4.77
CA ILE A 309 6.04 -7.22 3.35
C ILE A 309 4.94 -8.20 2.96
N VAL A 310 4.79 -9.31 3.69
CA VAL A 310 3.77 -10.34 3.41
C VAL A 310 2.37 -9.73 3.37
N MET A 311 2.06 -8.84 4.31
CA MET A 311 0.76 -8.17 4.39
C MET A 311 0.49 -7.30 3.15
N GLN A 312 1.51 -6.61 2.65
CA GLN A 312 1.38 -5.76 1.46
C GLN A 312 1.05 -6.58 0.21
N PHE A 313 1.77 -7.67 -0.03
CA PHE A 313 1.51 -8.56 -1.16
C PHE A 313 0.18 -9.31 -1.03
N SER A 314 -0.18 -9.76 0.18
CA SER A 314 -1.43 -10.50 0.39
C SER A 314 -2.69 -9.70 0.04
N ILE A 315 -2.68 -8.38 0.21
CA ILE A 315 -3.84 -7.55 -0.17
C ILE A 315 -4.04 -7.45 -1.67
N PHE A 316 -2.95 -7.39 -2.44
CA PHE A 316 -3.03 -7.43 -3.90
C PHE A 316 -3.46 -8.82 -4.39
N GLU A 317 -2.99 -9.90 -3.73
CA GLU A 317 -3.44 -11.26 -4.03
C GLU A 317 -4.93 -11.44 -3.71
N ILE A 318 -5.40 -10.95 -2.56
CA ILE A 318 -6.82 -10.94 -2.20
C ILE A 318 -7.62 -10.18 -3.25
N SER A 319 -7.13 -9.05 -3.74
CA SER A 319 -7.79 -8.31 -4.81
C SER A 319 -7.99 -9.17 -6.04
N ARG A 320 -6.93 -9.86 -6.50
CA ARG A 320 -7.00 -10.79 -7.62
C ARG A 320 -8.01 -11.91 -7.38
N SER A 321 -7.97 -12.54 -6.20
CA SER A 321 -8.92 -13.59 -5.81
C SER A 321 -10.37 -13.09 -5.84
N LYS A 322 -10.65 -11.87 -5.35
CA LYS A 322 -11.99 -11.28 -5.40
C LYS A 322 -12.47 -10.96 -6.80
N TRP A 323 -11.57 -10.58 -7.70
CA TRP A 323 -11.90 -10.44 -9.12
C TRP A 323 -12.19 -11.79 -9.80
N LEU A 324 -11.50 -12.87 -9.42
CA LEU A 324 -11.78 -14.23 -9.91
C LEU A 324 -13.14 -14.71 -9.39
N GLU A 325 -13.45 -14.48 -8.11
CA GLU A 325 -14.75 -14.79 -7.52
C GLU A 325 -15.88 -14.05 -8.26
N LEU A 326 -15.69 -12.78 -8.60
CA LEU A 326 -16.66 -12.04 -9.41
C LEU A 326 -16.82 -12.65 -10.81
N LEU A 327 -15.72 -13.06 -11.46
CA LEU A 327 -15.77 -13.71 -12.76
C LEU A 327 -16.58 -15.01 -12.72
N GLU A 328 -16.34 -15.86 -11.71
CA GLU A 328 -17.08 -17.10 -11.51
C GLU A 328 -18.58 -16.85 -11.33
N ARG A 329 -18.96 -15.87 -10.49
CA ARG A 329 -20.38 -15.52 -10.29
C ARG A 329 -21.03 -14.97 -11.55
N VAL A 330 -20.33 -14.16 -12.33
CA VAL A 330 -20.85 -13.68 -13.63
C VAL A 330 -20.99 -14.85 -14.62
N GLY A 331 -20.11 -15.85 -14.54
CA GLY A 331 -20.19 -17.10 -15.29
C GLY A 331 -21.47 -17.87 -14.96
N ASN A 332 -21.69 -18.11 -13.67
CA ASN A 332 -22.90 -18.77 -13.18
C ASN A 332 -24.17 -18.01 -13.58
N LEU A 333 -24.17 -16.68 -13.55
CA LEU A 333 -25.30 -15.87 -14.00
C LEU A 333 -25.57 -16.04 -15.50
N TRP A 334 -24.53 -16.17 -16.33
CA TRP A 334 -24.70 -16.49 -17.75
C TRP A 334 -25.24 -17.92 -17.93
N ASP A 335 -24.67 -18.92 -17.26
CA ASP A 335 -25.09 -20.31 -17.40
C ASP A 335 -26.58 -20.51 -17.04
N VAL A 336 -27.02 -19.90 -15.93
CA VAL A 336 -28.43 -19.90 -15.52
C VAL A 336 -29.33 -19.22 -16.58
N ASN A 337 -28.88 -18.10 -17.16
CA ASN A 337 -29.65 -17.40 -18.18
C ASN A 337 -29.64 -18.11 -19.56
N SER A 338 -28.64 -18.95 -19.85
CA SER A 338 -28.47 -19.61 -21.17
C SER A 338 -29.02 -21.03 -21.24
N SER A 339 -28.95 -21.79 -20.14
CA SER A 339 -29.41 -23.19 -20.06
C SER A 339 -30.92 -23.37 -20.30
N GLU A 340 -31.70 -22.31 -20.21
CA GLU A 340 -33.17 -22.35 -20.39
C GLU A 340 -33.66 -21.75 -21.72
N SER A 341 -32.75 -21.31 -22.60
CA SER A 341 -33.08 -20.59 -23.85
C SER A 341 -33.10 -21.52 -25.07
N LYS A 342 -34.28 -22.07 -25.40
CA LYS A 342 -34.61 -22.46 -26.79
C LYS A 342 -35.30 -21.28 -27.47
N TYR A 343 -34.52 -20.25 -27.77
CA TYR A 343 -34.76 -19.12 -28.70
C TYR A 343 -36.20 -18.60 -28.86
N LYS A 344 -36.47 -17.39 -28.32
CA LYS A 344 -37.34 -16.36 -28.95
C LYS A 344 -37.37 -14.98 -28.24
N ASN A 345 -36.86 -14.84 -27.02
CA ASN A 345 -37.01 -13.60 -26.24
C ASN A 345 -35.83 -12.63 -26.37
N SER A 346 -36.12 -11.40 -26.84
CA SER A 346 -35.11 -10.35 -27.12
C SER A 346 -34.28 -9.95 -25.90
N HIS A 347 -34.88 -9.95 -24.70
CA HIS A 347 -34.23 -9.47 -23.48
C HIS A 347 -33.26 -10.50 -22.86
N GLU A 348 -33.55 -11.79 -22.95
CA GLU A 348 -32.64 -12.88 -22.54
C GLU A 348 -31.35 -12.83 -23.35
N MET A 349 -31.49 -12.67 -24.66
CA MET A 349 -30.39 -12.54 -25.61
C MET A 349 -29.56 -11.27 -25.35
N ILE A 350 -30.21 -10.16 -25.01
CA ILE A 350 -29.53 -8.91 -24.62
C ILE A 350 -28.73 -9.08 -23.32
N LEU A 351 -29.27 -9.77 -22.32
CA LEU A 351 -28.58 -10.03 -21.06
C LEU A 351 -27.40 -10.99 -21.27
N SER A 352 -27.62 -12.11 -21.96
CA SER A 352 -26.59 -13.10 -22.27
C SER A 352 -25.40 -12.47 -23.00
N ARG A 353 -25.64 -11.67 -24.05
CA ARG A 353 -24.57 -10.95 -24.76
C ARG A 353 -23.80 -9.97 -23.85
N GLN A 354 -24.49 -9.28 -22.94
CA GLN A 354 -23.83 -8.37 -22.00
C GLN A 354 -22.97 -9.11 -20.98
N LEU A 355 -23.43 -10.26 -20.49
CA LEU A 355 -22.67 -11.13 -19.60
C LEU A 355 -21.45 -11.72 -20.32
N GLU A 356 -21.62 -12.13 -21.58
CA GLU A 356 -20.53 -12.60 -22.43
C GLU A 356 -19.41 -11.58 -22.61
N ILE A 357 -19.76 -10.35 -22.99
CA ILE A 357 -18.79 -9.25 -23.10
C ILE A 357 -18.08 -9.02 -21.77
N SER A 358 -18.79 -9.14 -20.66
CA SER A 358 -18.26 -8.93 -19.32
C SER A 358 -17.30 -10.05 -18.89
N LEU A 359 -17.63 -11.31 -19.18
CA LEU A 359 -16.73 -12.44 -18.98
C LEU A 359 -15.47 -12.33 -19.84
N LEU A 360 -15.61 -12.03 -21.13
CA LEU A 360 -14.46 -11.82 -22.02
C LEU A 360 -13.55 -10.71 -21.50
N TYR A 361 -14.13 -9.61 -21.02
CA TYR A 361 -13.38 -8.51 -20.43
C TYR A 361 -12.64 -8.90 -19.15
N LEU A 362 -13.31 -9.59 -18.21
CA LEU A 362 -12.71 -10.05 -16.96
C LEU A 362 -11.64 -11.11 -17.20
N ASN A 363 -11.92 -12.12 -18.03
CA ASN A 363 -10.97 -13.18 -18.39
C ASN A 363 -9.70 -12.60 -18.99
N ARG A 364 -9.82 -11.70 -19.96
CA ARG A 364 -8.66 -11.05 -20.60
C ARG A 364 -7.80 -10.27 -19.61
N LYS A 365 -8.38 -9.77 -18.52
CA LYS A 365 -7.66 -9.04 -17.47
C LYS A 365 -7.08 -9.93 -16.39
N LEU A 366 -7.71 -11.05 -16.09
CA LEU A 366 -7.32 -11.95 -15.00
C LEU A 366 -6.33 -13.04 -15.40
N GLN A 367 -5.96 -13.09 -16.69
CA GLN A 367 -4.92 -13.98 -17.20
C GLN A 367 -3.63 -13.88 -16.35
N PRO A 368 -3.00 -15.02 -16.01
CA PRO A 368 -1.83 -15.08 -15.13
C PRO A 368 -0.60 -14.36 -15.68
N ASN A 369 -0.48 -14.21 -17.01
CA ASN A 369 0.60 -13.46 -17.69
C ASN A 369 0.01 -12.53 -18.76
N PRO A 370 -0.59 -11.39 -18.39
CA PRO A 370 -1.29 -10.55 -19.34
C PRO A 370 -0.28 -9.75 -20.17
N LYS A 371 0.15 -10.29 -21.32
CA LYS A 371 1.04 -9.60 -22.27
C LYS A 371 0.50 -8.22 -22.70
N ARG A 372 -0.81 -7.93 -22.53
CA ARG A 372 -1.46 -6.71 -23.04
C ARG A 372 -2.35 -5.89 -22.07
N VAL A 373 -2.93 -6.41 -20.96
CA VAL A 373 -4.13 -5.73 -20.39
C VAL A 373 -4.19 -5.55 -18.85
N ARG A 374 -3.36 -6.24 -18.04
CA ARG A 374 -3.32 -5.96 -16.59
C ARG A 374 -1.89 -5.97 -16.07
N ARG A 375 -1.23 -4.82 -16.16
CA ARG A 375 0.04 -4.60 -15.45
C ARG A 375 -0.29 -4.35 -13.97
N LEU A 376 -0.53 -5.43 -13.21
CA LEU A 376 -0.37 -5.41 -11.74
C LEU A 376 1.11 -5.40 -11.34
N HIS A 377 2.00 -5.27 -12.32
CA HIS A 377 3.40 -4.99 -12.08
C HIS A 377 3.57 -3.63 -11.42
N ILE A 378 4.31 -3.58 -10.31
CA ILE A 378 4.89 -2.34 -9.84
C ILE A 378 5.95 -1.92 -10.86
N VAL A 379 5.73 -0.80 -11.55
CA VAL A 379 6.71 -0.19 -12.49
C VAL A 379 7.18 -1.16 -13.60
N LYS A 380 6.43 -2.25 -13.87
CA LYS A 380 6.82 -3.36 -14.78
C LYS A 380 8.00 -4.23 -14.31
N PHE A 381 8.46 -4.11 -13.07
CA PHE A 381 9.60 -4.91 -12.57
C PHE A 381 9.17 -6.29 -12.06
N PHE A 382 8.07 -6.37 -11.30
CA PHE A 382 7.57 -7.63 -10.75
C PHE A 382 6.10 -7.53 -10.35
N ASP A 383 5.43 -8.67 -10.29
CA ASP A 383 4.04 -8.79 -9.83
C ASP A 383 3.94 -8.85 -8.31
N LEU A 384 2.93 -8.18 -7.76
CA LEU A 384 2.56 -8.31 -6.34
C LEU A 384 1.73 -9.59 -6.15
N SER A 385 2.44 -10.73 -6.15
CA SER A 385 1.84 -12.04 -5.88
C SER A 385 2.54 -12.75 -4.73
N ASN A 386 1.88 -13.76 -4.15
CA ASN A 386 2.50 -14.61 -3.12
C ASN A 386 3.79 -15.28 -3.61
N SER A 387 3.85 -15.65 -4.91
CA SER A 387 5.05 -16.25 -5.49
C SER A 387 6.25 -15.31 -5.44
N SER A 388 6.02 -14.01 -5.65
CA SER A 388 7.05 -12.97 -5.57
C SER A 388 7.53 -12.77 -4.14
N VAL A 389 6.62 -12.85 -3.15
CA VAL A 389 6.99 -12.81 -1.72
C VAL A 389 7.92 -13.95 -1.38
N HIS A 390 7.58 -15.19 -1.73
CA HIS A 390 8.42 -16.34 -1.42
C HIS A 390 9.80 -16.24 -2.08
N LYS A 391 9.87 -15.77 -3.33
CA LYS A 391 11.16 -15.49 -4.00
C LYS A 391 11.97 -14.43 -3.26
N MET A 392 11.32 -13.36 -2.82
CA MET A 392 11.93 -12.28 -2.06
C MET A 392 12.44 -12.76 -0.70
N SER A 393 11.65 -13.54 0.05
CA SER A 393 12.05 -14.16 1.32
C SER A 393 13.24 -15.08 1.16
N ARG A 394 13.21 -15.97 0.14
CA ARG A 394 14.34 -16.85 -0.18
C ARG A 394 15.59 -16.04 -0.48
N SER A 395 15.46 -14.99 -1.30
CA SER A 395 16.57 -14.11 -1.65
C SER A 395 17.14 -13.37 -0.44
N THR A 396 16.31 -12.93 0.52
CA THR A 396 16.78 -12.36 1.79
C THR A 396 17.69 -13.34 2.53
N ILE A 397 17.27 -14.60 2.69
CA ILE A 397 18.05 -15.63 3.38
C ILE A 397 19.35 -15.91 2.61
N THR A 398 19.29 -16.09 1.28
CA THR A 398 20.48 -16.34 0.46
C THR A 398 21.49 -15.19 0.56
N ASN A 399 21.03 -13.94 0.49
CA ASN A 399 21.91 -12.78 0.60
C ASN A 399 22.58 -12.69 1.98
N VAL A 400 21.85 -13.02 3.05
CA VAL A 400 22.44 -13.07 4.40
C VAL A 400 23.48 -14.18 4.50
N LEU A 401 23.24 -15.37 3.96
CA LEU A 401 24.24 -16.44 3.93
C LEU A 401 25.51 -16.03 3.18
N VAL A 402 25.37 -15.34 2.04
CA VAL A 402 26.51 -14.80 1.29
C VAL A 402 27.26 -13.75 2.12
N LEU A 403 26.56 -12.84 2.80
CA LEU A 403 27.18 -11.87 3.70
C LEU A 403 27.91 -12.55 4.87
N CYS A 404 27.35 -13.61 5.44
CA CYS A 404 28.01 -14.40 6.47
C CYS A 404 29.27 -15.08 5.95
N GLN A 405 29.26 -15.64 4.74
CA GLN A 405 30.46 -16.23 4.11
C GLN A 405 31.55 -15.18 3.88
N ILE A 406 31.17 -13.99 3.39
CA ILE A 406 32.10 -12.87 3.20
C ILE A 406 32.69 -12.44 4.55
N ALA A 407 31.86 -12.27 5.58
CA ALA A 407 32.30 -11.88 6.91
C ALA A 407 33.22 -12.94 7.54
N TYR A 408 32.88 -14.22 7.42
CA TYR A 408 33.73 -15.32 7.88
C TYR A 408 35.08 -15.33 7.19
N LYS A 409 35.14 -15.05 5.88
CA LYS A 409 36.41 -14.99 5.13
C LYS A 409 37.29 -13.78 5.51
N ILE A 410 36.69 -12.69 5.99
CA ILE A 410 37.41 -11.45 6.32
C ILE A 410 37.84 -11.42 7.79
N TYR A 411 37.01 -11.94 8.69
CA TYR A 411 37.17 -11.81 10.14
C TYR A 411 37.41 -13.13 10.88
N GLY A 412 37.18 -14.27 10.22
CA GLY A 412 37.57 -15.60 10.70
C GLY A 412 38.87 -16.04 10.06
#